data_AF-A0A285KNV2-F1
#
_entry.id   AF-A0A285KNV2-F1
#
_cell.length_a   1.000
_cell.length_b   1.000
_cell.length_c   1.000
_cell.angle_alpha   90.00
_cell.angle_beta   90.00
_cell.angle_gamma   90.00
#
_symmetry.space_group_name_H-M   'P 1'
#
loop_
_entity.id
_entity.type
_entity.pdbx_description
1 polymer ?
#
loop_
_entity_poly.entity_id
_entity_poly.type
_entity_poly.pdbx_seq_one_letter_code
_entity_poly.pdbx_strand_id
1 'polypeptide(L)'
;MTRDLELLIAQTILQGFDAQYGRFLEVTSGAQQRFEQADWHAVQQAMKQRIHLYDHHVGLVVEQLRCITDGKSPDADFLLRVKEHYTALLPDYPRFEIAESFFNSVYCRLFDHRSLTPERLFIFSSQPEGRFRTISRPLAKDFYPHTGWGALFSQMLTELPLRLRWQNLARDVEYILAHLSETFGQDVLQEAHLQVANELFYRNKAAWLIAKLHTPQGMVPLLLPIHRSDEGELFIDTCLTTSAEASIVFGFARSYFMVYAPLPAALVEWLREILPGKTTAELYMAIGCQKHGKTESYREYLTYIRQADEQFIEAPGIRGMVMLVFTLPGFDRVFKVIKDRFAPQKEMTAAHVRACYQLVKEHDRVGRMADTQEFENFVLEKRQISPALLDLLWQEVPQKLTDLGDRIAISHLYIERRMVPLNLWLEQVDGQMLRDAVEEYGNAIRQLAAANIFPGDMLFKNFGVTRHGRVVFYDYDEICYMTEVNFRNIPPPRYPEDELASEPWYSVSPGDVFPEEFRHWLCADARIGPLFEEMHADLLRAEYWRGLQTRIRDGHVEDVFAYRKRQRFCVKYS
;
A
#
# COMPACT_ATOMS: atom_id res chain seq x y z
N MET A 1 42.31 19.59 -3.36
CA MET A 1 41.17 20.51 -3.59
C MET A 1 40.03 19.83 -4.35
N THR A 2 40.20 19.34 -5.58
CA THR A 2 39.10 18.66 -6.32
C THR A 2 38.68 17.32 -5.70
N ARG A 3 39.65 16.46 -5.33
CA ARG A 3 39.38 15.18 -4.64
C ARG A 3 38.70 15.36 -3.28
N ASP A 4 39.06 16.41 -2.55
CA ASP A 4 38.48 16.70 -1.23
C ASP A 4 37.02 17.13 -1.34
N LEU A 5 36.67 17.86 -2.41
CA LEU A 5 35.30 18.27 -2.71
C LEU A 5 34.42 17.06 -3.08
N GLU A 6 34.93 16.13 -3.89
CA GLU A 6 34.20 14.92 -4.29
C GLU A 6 33.85 14.05 -3.08
N LEU A 7 34.82 13.85 -2.18
CA LEU A 7 34.62 13.11 -0.93
C LEU A 7 33.65 13.84 0.02
N LEU A 8 33.77 15.16 0.12
CA LEU A 8 32.85 15.98 0.94
C LEU A 8 31.40 15.81 0.48
N ILE A 9 31.14 15.79 -0.82
CA ILE A 9 29.80 15.59 -1.38
C ILE A 9 29.29 14.18 -1.04
N ALA A 10 30.11 13.15 -1.22
CA ALA A 10 29.74 11.78 -0.85
C ALA A 10 29.36 11.68 0.63
N GLN A 11 30.15 12.29 1.52
CA GLN A 11 29.87 12.35 2.96
C GLN A 11 28.60 13.16 3.26
N THR A 12 28.36 14.26 2.55
CA THR A 12 27.15 15.09 2.72
C THR A 12 25.88 14.30 2.37
N ILE A 13 25.91 13.54 1.26
CA ILE A 13 24.79 12.67 0.86
C ILE A 13 24.56 11.59 1.93
N LEU A 14 25.63 10.95 2.42
CA LEU A 14 25.52 9.89 3.43
C LEU A 14 25.01 10.43 4.77
N GLN A 15 25.49 11.60 5.19
CA GLN A 15 25.00 12.30 6.39
C GLN A 15 23.51 12.66 6.25
N GLY A 16 23.09 13.12 5.07
CA GLY A 16 21.70 13.38 4.77
C GLY A 16 20.82 12.13 4.94
N PHE A 17 21.33 10.97 4.51
CA PHE A 17 20.65 9.70 4.73
C PHE A 17 20.59 9.31 6.22
N ASP A 18 21.69 9.45 6.96
CA ASP A 18 21.70 9.20 8.41
C ASP A 18 20.65 10.04 9.15
N ALA A 19 20.58 11.34 8.83
CA ALA A 19 19.59 12.24 9.41
C ALA A 19 18.16 11.82 9.03
N GLN A 20 17.93 11.50 7.75
CA GLN A 20 16.64 11.06 7.25
C GLN A 20 16.14 9.81 7.98
N TYR A 21 16.98 8.78 8.07
CA TYR A 21 16.59 7.50 8.68
C TYR A 21 16.49 7.61 10.21
N GLY A 22 17.32 8.44 10.84
CA GLY A 22 17.17 8.80 12.26
C GLY A 22 15.79 9.40 12.56
N ARG A 23 15.36 10.41 11.79
CA ARG A 23 14.02 10.99 11.93
C ARG A 23 12.89 10.01 11.60
N PHE A 24 13.09 9.13 10.63
CA PHE A 24 12.14 8.05 10.33
C PHE A 24 11.92 7.13 11.53
N LEU A 25 13.00 6.74 12.23
CA LEU A 25 12.94 5.93 13.43
C LEU A 25 12.28 6.66 14.61
N GLU A 26 12.57 7.95 14.79
CA GLU A 26 11.94 8.79 15.84
C GLU A 26 10.42 8.94 15.64
N VAL A 27 9.97 9.21 14.41
CA VAL A 27 8.52 9.26 14.14
C VAL A 27 7.89 7.89 14.39
N THR A 28 8.58 6.81 14.03
CA THR A 28 8.09 5.44 14.19
C THR A 28 8.01 5.02 15.66
N SER A 29 8.98 5.37 16.50
CA SER A 29 8.98 5.01 17.93
C SER A 29 7.82 5.65 18.71
N GLY A 30 7.34 6.82 18.27
CA GLY A 30 6.14 7.45 18.83
C GLY A 30 4.82 6.71 18.57
N ALA A 31 4.81 5.63 17.77
CA ALA A 31 3.58 4.92 17.43
C ALA A 31 2.91 4.27 18.64
N GLN A 32 3.70 3.73 19.58
CA GLN A 32 3.19 3.15 20.81
C GLN A 32 2.38 4.17 21.62
N GLN A 33 2.94 5.36 21.86
CA GLN A 33 2.26 6.39 22.63
C GLN A 33 0.94 6.82 21.98
N ARG A 34 0.93 7.00 20.65
CA ARG A 34 -0.29 7.38 19.92
C ARG A 34 -1.38 6.30 20.01
N PHE A 35 -0.98 5.02 19.95
CA PHE A 35 -1.88 3.89 20.15
C PHE A 35 -2.45 3.86 21.58
N GLU A 36 -1.60 4.01 22.60
CA GLU A 36 -2.02 4.00 24.01
C GLU A 36 -2.97 5.15 24.35
N GLN A 37 -2.75 6.33 23.75
CA GLN A 37 -3.58 7.52 23.93
C GLN A 37 -4.86 7.52 23.08
N ALA A 38 -5.04 6.52 22.20
CA ALA A 38 -6.12 6.47 21.22
C ALA A 38 -6.21 7.73 20.33
N ASP A 39 -5.07 8.39 20.07
CA ASP A 39 -5.01 9.55 19.20
C ASP A 39 -4.87 9.11 17.74
N TRP A 40 -5.99 8.64 17.18
CA TRP A 40 -6.05 8.08 15.82
C TRP A 40 -5.76 9.11 14.75
N HIS A 41 -6.10 10.37 14.98
CA HIS A 41 -5.76 11.48 14.10
C HIS A 41 -4.25 11.72 14.08
N ALA A 42 -3.58 11.67 15.23
CA ALA A 42 -2.12 11.73 15.28
C ALA A 42 -1.46 10.50 14.61
N VAL A 43 -2.07 9.31 14.68
CA VAL A 43 -1.57 8.13 13.94
C VAL A 43 -1.59 8.39 12.43
N GLN A 44 -2.71 8.88 11.89
CA GLN A 44 -2.83 9.21 10.47
C GLN A 44 -1.86 10.33 10.06
N GLN A 45 -1.76 11.38 10.88
CA GLN A 45 -0.84 12.50 10.61
C GLN A 45 0.63 12.07 10.64
N ALA A 46 1.02 11.22 11.59
CA ALA A 46 2.37 10.67 11.66
C ALA A 46 2.71 9.81 10.42
N MET A 47 1.72 9.12 9.84
CA MET A 47 1.92 8.36 8.59
C MET A 47 2.25 9.31 7.44
N LYS A 48 1.49 10.40 7.28
CA LYS A 48 1.73 11.43 6.26
C LYS A 48 3.11 12.07 6.42
N GLN A 49 3.46 12.47 7.64
CA GLN A 49 4.78 13.03 7.96
C GLN A 49 5.92 12.05 7.57
N ARG A 50 5.74 10.75 7.84
CA ARG A 50 6.71 9.72 7.49
C ARG A 50 6.89 9.54 5.98
N ILE A 51 5.85 9.76 5.18
CA ILE A 51 5.93 9.73 3.71
C ILE A 51 6.76 10.91 3.19
N HIS A 52 6.56 12.12 3.73
CA HIS A 52 7.27 13.33 3.27
C HIS A 52 8.73 13.42 3.75
N LEU A 53 9.07 12.73 4.84
CA LEU A 53 10.38 12.77 5.50
C LEU A 53 11.56 12.52 4.54
N TYR A 54 11.42 11.56 3.64
CA TYR A 54 12.47 11.20 2.70
C TYR A 54 12.71 12.31 1.67
N ASP A 55 11.64 12.77 1.01
CA ASP A 55 11.71 13.81 -0.03
C ASP A 55 12.19 15.16 0.52
N HIS A 56 11.89 15.45 1.79
CA HIS A 56 12.40 16.62 2.49
C HIS A 56 13.93 16.59 2.63
N HIS A 57 14.49 15.48 3.13
CA HIS A 57 15.94 15.35 3.32
C HIS A 57 16.70 15.29 1.99
N VAL A 58 16.14 14.63 0.97
CA VAL A 58 16.71 14.69 -0.39
C VAL A 58 16.76 16.13 -0.90
N GLY A 59 15.68 16.90 -0.72
CA GLY A 59 15.64 18.32 -1.10
C GLY A 59 16.69 19.16 -0.35
N LEU A 60 16.81 18.96 0.96
CA LEU A 60 17.82 19.64 1.78
C LEU A 60 19.24 19.37 1.29
N VAL A 61 19.57 18.10 1.04
CA VAL A 61 20.89 17.72 0.53
C VAL A 61 21.13 18.33 -0.85
N VAL A 62 20.15 18.31 -1.74
CA VAL A 62 20.29 18.93 -3.07
C VAL A 62 20.62 20.43 -2.96
N GLU A 63 19.95 21.17 -2.08
CA GLU A 63 20.27 22.59 -1.86
C GLU A 63 21.65 22.78 -1.21
N GLN A 64 22.06 21.92 -0.28
CA GLN A 64 23.42 21.93 0.27
C GLN A 64 24.46 21.71 -0.82
N LEU A 65 24.24 20.74 -1.71
CA LEU A 65 25.15 20.45 -2.81
C LEU A 65 25.24 21.62 -3.80
N ARG A 66 24.12 22.28 -4.11
CA ARG A 66 24.11 23.50 -4.95
C ARG A 66 24.95 24.62 -4.35
N CYS A 67 24.89 24.82 -3.04
CA CYS A 67 25.72 25.81 -2.34
C CYS A 67 27.20 25.40 -2.34
N ILE A 68 27.51 24.13 -2.09
CA ILE A 68 28.89 23.61 -2.05
C ILE A 68 29.58 23.72 -3.41
N THR A 69 28.84 23.60 -4.52
CA THR A 69 29.39 23.70 -5.88
C THR A 69 29.34 25.11 -6.47
N ASP A 70 29.03 26.13 -5.66
CA ASP A 70 28.83 27.53 -6.11
C ASP A 70 27.84 27.66 -7.28
N GLY A 71 26.79 26.85 -7.29
CA GLY A 71 25.78 26.83 -8.36
C GLY A 71 26.28 26.28 -9.70
N LYS A 72 27.52 25.81 -9.79
CA LYS A 72 27.99 25.07 -10.98
C LYS A 72 27.35 23.69 -10.95
N SER A 73 26.61 23.37 -12.02
CA SER A 73 26.14 22.00 -12.22
C SER A 73 27.36 21.09 -12.30
N PRO A 74 27.53 20.12 -11.39
CA PRO A 74 28.65 19.22 -11.45
C PRO A 74 28.63 18.46 -12.78
N ASP A 75 29.80 18.39 -13.42
CA ASP A 75 29.99 17.57 -14.62
C ASP A 75 29.64 16.11 -14.34
N ALA A 76 29.16 15.37 -15.34
CA ALA A 76 28.79 13.96 -15.20
C ALA A 76 29.97 13.12 -14.70
N ASP A 77 31.19 13.41 -15.15
CA ASP A 77 32.41 12.73 -14.72
C ASP A 77 32.74 13.03 -13.25
N PHE A 78 32.41 14.21 -12.75
CA PHE A 78 32.60 14.56 -11.35
C PHE A 78 31.69 13.73 -10.45
N LEU A 79 30.42 13.52 -10.82
CA LEU A 79 29.52 12.71 -10.02
C LEU A 79 29.80 11.21 -10.10
N LEU A 80 30.40 10.74 -11.20
CA LEU A 80 30.90 9.37 -11.26
C LEU A 80 31.97 9.16 -10.17
N ARG A 81 32.89 10.11 -10.00
CA ARG A 81 33.90 10.06 -8.93
C ARG A 81 33.29 10.22 -7.54
N VAL A 82 32.27 11.07 -7.37
CA VAL A 82 31.48 11.14 -6.12
C VAL A 82 30.86 9.78 -5.80
N LYS A 83 30.27 9.10 -6.79
CA LYS A 83 29.71 7.76 -6.62
C LYS A 83 30.78 6.75 -6.24
N GLU A 84 31.99 6.82 -6.80
CA GLU A 84 33.12 5.95 -6.38
C GLU A 84 33.47 6.15 -4.90
N HIS A 85 33.62 7.41 -4.45
CA HIS A 85 33.85 7.69 -3.02
C HIS A 85 32.69 7.21 -2.16
N TYR A 86 31.45 7.46 -2.58
CA TYR A 86 30.26 7.00 -1.86
C TYR A 86 30.24 5.47 -1.74
N THR A 87 30.52 4.76 -2.83
CA THR A 87 30.61 3.30 -2.88
C THR A 87 31.66 2.77 -1.91
N ALA A 88 32.80 3.46 -1.79
CA ALA A 88 33.86 3.09 -0.85
C ALA A 88 33.48 3.28 0.63
N LEU A 89 32.46 4.08 0.94
CA LEU A 89 31.95 4.27 2.31
C LEU A 89 30.93 3.20 2.74
N LEU A 90 30.32 2.48 1.79
CA LEU A 90 29.25 1.51 2.05
C LEU A 90 29.67 0.17 2.70
N PRO A 91 30.90 -0.36 2.53
CA PRO A 91 31.27 -1.67 3.08
C PRO A 91 31.16 -1.80 4.59
N ASP A 92 31.24 -0.72 5.37
CA ASP A 92 31.02 -0.79 6.84
C ASP A 92 29.69 -0.18 7.29
N TYR A 93 28.89 0.29 6.33
CA TYR A 93 27.66 0.99 6.60
C TYR A 93 26.47 0.01 6.68
N PRO A 94 25.74 -0.09 7.82
CA PRO A 94 24.74 -1.16 8.01
C PRO A 94 23.54 -1.13 7.07
N ARG A 95 23.11 0.06 6.65
CA ARG A 95 21.90 0.30 5.83
C ARG A 95 22.28 0.73 4.41
N PHE A 96 23.30 0.09 3.84
CA PHE A 96 23.88 0.50 2.56
C PHE A 96 22.84 0.49 1.43
N GLU A 97 21.87 -0.41 1.46
CA GLU A 97 20.85 -0.59 0.43
C GLU A 97 19.92 0.62 0.29
N ILE A 98 19.55 1.22 1.41
CA ILE A 98 18.75 2.44 1.43
C ILE A 98 19.64 3.67 1.18
N ALA A 99 20.90 3.64 1.65
CA ALA A 99 21.87 4.68 1.37
C ALA A 99 22.11 4.83 -0.15
N GLU A 100 22.20 3.73 -0.89
CA GLU A 100 22.25 3.73 -2.36
C GLU A 100 20.99 4.35 -2.98
N SER A 101 19.81 4.03 -2.44
CA SER A 101 18.55 4.62 -2.92
C SER A 101 18.47 6.12 -2.65
N PHE A 102 18.99 6.57 -1.51
CA PHE A 102 19.10 7.99 -1.16
C PHE A 102 20.03 8.72 -2.12
N PHE A 103 21.20 8.14 -2.41
CA PHE A 103 22.08 8.65 -3.46
C PHE A 103 21.37 8.76 -4.81
N ASN A 104 20.65 7.71 -5.23
CA ASN A 104 19.90 7.73 -6.50
C ASN A 104 18.89 8.87 -6.54
N SER A 105 18.18 9.10 -5.43
CA SER A 105 17.17 10.16 -5.35
C SER A 105 17.79 11.56 -5.42
N VAL A 106 18.95 11.77 -4.77
CA VAL A 106 19.71 13.03 -4.88
C VAL A 106 20.19 13.23 -6.32
N TYR A 107 20.78 12.19 -6.93
CA TYR A 107 21.23 12.24 -8.32
C TYR A 107 20.09 12.59 -9.28
N CYS A 108 18.96 11.89 -9.16
CA CYS A 108 17.79 12.14 -9.99
C CYS A 108 17.29 13.59 -9.88
N ARG A 109 17.30 14.20 -8.68
CA ARG A 109 16.92 15.61 -8.52
C ARG A 109 17.92 16.60 -9.10
N LEU A 110 19.21 16.26 -9.12
CA LEU A 110 20.24 17.10 -9.73
C LEU A 110 20.15 17.10 -11.28
N PHE A 111 19.69 15.99 -11.89
CA PHE A 111 19.62 15.82 -13.35
C PHE A 111 18.19 15.74 -13.91
N ASP A 112 17.19 16.21 -13.17
CA ASP A 112 15.79 16.22 -13.62
C ASP A 112 15.31 14.83 -14.10
N HIS A 113 15.75 13.77 -13.42
CA HIS A 113 15.50 12.36 -13.77
C HIS A 113 15.96 11.96 -15.18
N ARG A 114 16.97 12.64 -15.75
CA ARG A 114 17.55 12.32 -17.07
C ARG A 114 18.90 11.59 -16.94
N SER A 115 19.31 10.96 -18.05
CA SER A 115 20.62 10.30 -18.18
C SER A 115 20.90 9.26 -17.09
N LEU A 116 19.89 8.47 -16.76
CA LEU A 116 19.93 7.41 -15.75
C LEU A 116 20.65 6.18 -16.34
N THR A 117 21.96 6.06 -16.09
CA THR A 117 22.75 4.90 -16.54
C THR A 117 23.28 4.09 -15.35
N PRO A 118 23.52 2.78 -15.50
CA PRO A 118 24.07 1.93 -14.43
C PRO A 118 25.41 2.45 -13.87
N GLU A 119 26.20 3.14 -14.68
CA GLU A 119 27.48 3.72 -14.27
C GLU A 119 27.24 4.89 -13.31
N ARG A 120 26.20 5.70 -13.55
CA ARG A 120 25.91 6.93 -12.80
C ARG A 120 25.08 6.72 -11.54
N LEU A 121 24.26 5.67 -11.51
CA LEU A 121 23.31 5.38 -10.42
C LEU A 121 23.52 3.97 -9.86
N PHE A 122 23.08 3.74 -8.63
CA PHE A 122 22.98 2.39 -8.06
C PHE A 122 21.71 1.70 -8.55
N ILE A 123 21.61 1.48 -9.87
CA ILE A 123 20.49 0.71 -10.45
C ILE A 123 20.50 -0.70 -9.87
N PHE A 124 21.68 -1.33 -9.80
CA PHE A 124 21.95 -2.54 -9.02
C PHE A 124 22.79 -2.20 -7.79
N SER A 125 22.70 -3.05 -6.76
CA SER A 125 23.51 -2.90 -5.54
C SER A 125 25.00 -3.04 -5.84
N SER A 126 25.81 -2.19 -5.22
CA SER A 126 27.27 -2.28 -5.26
C SER A 126 27.83 -3.35 -4.32
N GLN A 127 27.03 -3.79 -3.35
CA GLN A 127 27.42 -4.72 -2.29
C GLN A 127 26.92 -6.15 -2.59
N PRO A 128 27.66 -7.19 -2.15
CA PRO A 128 27.28 -8.58 -2.38
C PRO A 128 26.03 -9.00 -1.62
N GLU A 129 25.25 -9.90 -2.22
CA GLU A 129 24.08 -10.53 -1.60
C GLU A 129 24.53 -11.40 -0.41
N GLY A 130 24.00 -11.13 0.79
CA GLY A 130 24.23 -11.97 1.98
C GLY A 130 24.72 -11.26 3.25
N ARG A 131 25.01 -9.95 3.20
CA ARG A 131 25.43 -9.19 4.41
C ARG A 131 24.40 -9.15 5.53
N PHE A 132 23.13 -9.39 5.20
CA PHE A 132 22.03 -9.32 6.16
C PHE A 132 21.93 -10.53 7.10
N ARG A 133 22.82 -11.53 6.95
CA ARG A 133 22.81 -12.75 7.78
C ARG A 133 23.45 -12.57 9.16
N THR A 134 24.30 -11.55 9.35
CA THR A 134 24.92 -11.26 10.66
C THR A 134 24.22 -10.08 11.30
N ILE A 135 23.27 -10.37 12.21
CA ILE A 135 22.48 -9.34 12.88
C ILE A 135 23.13 -9.01 14.23
N SER A 136 23.55 -7.75 14.43
CA SER A 136 24.21 -7.34 15.69
C SER A 136 23.29 -7.38 16.92
N ARG A 137 21.96 -7.35 16.71
CA ARG A 137 20.94 -7.46 17.77
C ARG A 137 19.83 -8.41 17.30
N PRO A 138 19.47 -9.45 18.06
CA PRO A 138 18.36 -10.33 17.68
C PRO A 138 17.08 -9.52 17.43
N LEU A 139 16.41 -9.78 16.30
CA LEU A 139 15.14 -9.12 15.95
C LEU A 139 13.92 -9.79 16.57
N ALA A 140 14.09 -11.02 17.05
CA ALA A 140 13.05 -11.85 17.63
C ALA A 140 13.60 -12.62 18.84
N LYS A 141 12.69 -13.13 19.66
CA LYS A 141 12.97 -14.01 20.80
C LYS A 141 12.24 -15.33 20.62
N ASP A 142 12.93 -16.42 20.96
CA ASP A 142 12.33 -17.75 20.97
C ASP A 142 11.66 -18.03 22.32
N PHE A 143 10.45 -18.57 22.29
CA PHE A 143 9.63 -18.94 23.44
C PHE A 143 9.23 -20.40 23.33
N TYR A 144 9.59 -21.19 24.36
CA TYR A 144 9.32 -22.62 24.42
C TYR A 144 8.26 -22.92 25.50
N PRO A 145 7.21 -23.71 25.20
CA PRO A 145 6.08 -23.94 26.11
C PRO A 145 6.40 -24.95 27.23
N HIS A 146 7.53 -24.80 27.94
CA HIS A 146 7.95 -25.73 28.99
C HIS A 146 6.94 -25.83 30.16
N THR A 147 6.28 -24.73 30.48
CA THR A 147 5.23 -24.63 31.51
C THR A 147 3.81 -24.67 30.93
N GLY A 148 3.69 -25.00 29.64
CA GLY A 148 2.43 -25.00 28.89
C GLY A 148 2.16 -23.69 28.14
N TRP A 149 1.37 -23.79 27.07
CA TRP A 149 1.08 -22.68 26.17
C TRP A 149 0.32 -21.53 26.84
N GLY A 150 -0.61 -21.81 27.76
CA GLY A 150 -1.35 -20.76 28.47
C GLY A 150 -0.46 -19.86 29.30
N ALA A 151 0.49 -20.44 30.03
CA ALA A 151 1.48 -19.68 30.80
C ALA A 151 2.41 -18.88 29.88
N LEU A 152 2.86 -19.48 28.76
CA LEU A 152 3.69 -18.82 27.75
C LEU A 152 3.01 -17.57 27.19
N PHE A 153 1.78 -17.70 26.67
CA PHE A 153 1.05 -16.56 26.11
C PHE A 153 0.74 -15.49 27.17
N SER A 154 0.35 -15.90 28.37
CA SER A 154 0.10 -14.95 29.47
C SER A 154 1.34 -14.14 29.82
N GLN A 155 2.51 -14.79 29.93
CA GLN A 155 3.78 -14.12 30.18
C GLN A 155 4.15 -13.19 29.03
N MET A 156 4.16 -13.71 27.79
CA MET A 156 4.53 -12.95 26.60
C MET A 156 3.68 -11.68 26.42
N LEU A 157 2.36 -11.79 26.60
CA LEU A 157 1.44 -10.66 26.47
C LEU A 157 1.56 -9.64 27.61
N THR A 158 1.93 -10.10 28.81
CA THR A 158 2.19 -9.22 29.96
C THR A 158 3.52 -8.47 29.82
N GLU A 159 4.51 -9.06 29.16
CA GLU A 159 5.83 -8.46 28.91
C GLU A 159 5.85 -7.45 27.75
N LEU A 160 4.73 -7.29 27.02
CA LEU A 160 4.63 -6.29 25.98
C LEU A 160 4.80 -4.87 26.56
N PRO A 161 5.42 -3.94 25.80
CA PRO A 161 5.71 -2.60 26.32
C PRO A 161 4.47 -1.73 26.52
N LEU A 162 3.28 -2.20 26.14
CA LEU A 162 2.01 -1.47 26.20
C LEU A 162 1.60 -1.18 27.65
N ARG A 163 1.36 0.09 27.96
CA ARG A 163 1.08 0.58 29.32
C ARG A 163 -0.40 0.63 29.69
N LEU A 164 -1.23 -0.11 28.97
CA LEU A 164 -2.68 -0.20 29.18
C LEU A 164 -3.06 -1.52 29.85
N ARG A 165 -4.22 -1.54 30.50
CA ARG A 165 -4.76 -2.75 31.12
C ARG A 165 -5.40 -3.65 30.07
N TRP A 166 -5.33 -4.95 30.28
CA TRP A 166 -6.07 -5.93 29.50
C TRP A 166 -7.52 -6.00 29.98
N GLN A 167 -8.47 -6.03 29.04
CA GLN A 167 -9.90 -6.21 29.36
C GLN A 167 -10.10 -7.58 30.03
N ASN A 168 -9.60 -8.64 29.39
CA ASN A 168 -9.57 -9.99 29.96
C ASN A 168 -8.48 -10.81 29.28
N LEU A 169 -7.26 -10.76 29.85
CA LEU A 169 -6.11 -11.48 29.29
C LEU A 169 -6.33 -13.01 29.27
N ALA A 170 -6.93 -13.58 30.33
CA ALA A 170 -7.16 -15.02 30.41
C ALA A 170 -8.08 -15.52 29.29
N ARG A 171 -9.19 -14.81 29.04
CA ARG A 171 -10.12 -15.09 27.93
C ARG A 171 -9.39 -15.07 26.58
N ASP A 172 -8.60 -14.02 26.33
CA ASP A 172 -7.94 -13.86 25.05
C ASP A 172 -6.87 -14.96 24.82
N VAL A 173 -6.18 -15.38 25.88
CA VAL A 173 -5.27 -16.54 25.85
C VAL A 173 -6.05 -17.82 25.55
N GLU A 174 -7.19 -18.06 26.19
CA GLU A 174 -8.04 -19.23 25.92
C GLU A 174 -8.48 -19.27 24.45
N TYR A 175 -8.87 -18.14 23.86
CA TYR A 175 -9.22 -18.06 22.44
C TYR A 175 -8.04 -18.38 21.51
N ILE A 176 -6.83 -17.92 21.83
CA ILE A 176 -5.63 -18.27 21.07
C ILE A 176 -5.38 -19.78 21.15
N LEU A 177 -5.46 -20.36 22.35
CA LEU A 177 -5.24 -21.80 22.55
C LEU A 177 -6.30 -22.64 21.84
N ALA A 178 -7.57 -22.23 21.89
CA ALA A 178 -8.65 -22.89 21.17
C ALA A 178 -8.35 -22.87 19.66
N HIS A 179 -8.00 -21.71 19.09
CA HIS A 179 -7.66 -21.59 17.67
C HIS A 179 -6.47 -22.45 17.26
N LEU A 180 -5.39 -22.44 18.05
CA LEU A 180 -4.21 -23.26 17.76
C LEU A 180 -4.52 -24.75 17.87
N SER A 181 -5.28 -25.17 18.88
CA SER A 181 -5.67 -26.56 19.09
C SER A 181 -6.58 -27.07 17.96
N GLU A 182 -7.54 -26.26 17.51
CA GLU A 182 -8.40 -26.55 16.36
C GLU A 182 -7.61 -26.66 15.05
N THR A 183 -6.56 -25.84 14.89
CA THR A 183 -5.80 -25.77 13.63
C THR A 183 -4.74 -26.86 13.51
N PHE A 184 -4.01 -27.15 14.60
CA PHE A 184 -2.83 -28.02 14.57
C PHE A 184 -2.99 -29.31 15.38
N GLY A 185 -3.94 -29.37 16.33
CA GLY A 185 -4.05 -30.46 17.30
C GLY A 185 -3.03 -30.34 18.44
N GLN A 186 -3.32 -31.00 19.57
CA GLN A 186 -2.49 -30.89 20.77
C GLN A 186 -1.11 -31.55 20.61
N ASP A 187 -1.02 -32.67 19.89
CA ASP A 187 0.24 -33.40 19.71
C ASP A 187 1.29 -32.55 18.98
N VAL A 188 0.87 -31.85 17.92
CA VAL A 188 1.73 -30.93 17.16
C VAL A 188 2.21 -29.77 18.02
N LEU A 189 1.34 -29.24 18.87
CA LEU A 189 1.65 -28.10 19.73
C LEU A 189 2.65 -28.46 20.85
N GLN A 190 2.77 -29.72 21.25
CA GLN A 190 3.75 -30.14 22.27
C GLN A 190 5.20 -30.01 21.79
N GLU A 191 5.44 -30.19 20.49
CA GLU A 191 6.77 -30.09 19.86
C GLU A 191 7.01 -28.71 19.23
N ALA A 192 6.03 -27.82 19.31
CA ALA A 192 6.10 -26.50 18.70
C ALA A 192 6.69 -25.43 19.64
N HIS A 193 7.26 -24.38 19.05
CA HIS A 193 7.74 -23.20 19.77
C HIS A 193 7.48 -21.94 18.95
N LEU A 194 7.53 -20.77 19.61
CA LEU A 194 7.33 -19.47 18.96
C LEU A 194 8.65 -18.75 18.81
N GLN A 195 8.79 -18.04 17.70
CA GLN A 195 9.77 -16.97 17.53
C GLN A 195 9.03 -15.66 17.29
N VAL A 196 9.05 -14.76 18.28
CA VAL A 196 8.24 -13.54 18.29
C VAL A 196 9.10 -12.33 17.99
N ALA A 197 8.67 -11.47 17.06
CA ALA A 197 9.36 -10.22 16.79
C ALA A 197 9.42 -9.34 18.06
N ASN A 198 10.57 -8.72 18.31
CA ASN A 198 10.77 -7.86 19.48
C ASN A 198 9.91 -6.59 19.45
N GLU A 199 9.59 -6.12 18.25
CA GLU A 199 8.86 -4.87 18.02
C GLU A 199 7.45 -5.17 17.51
N LEU A 200 6.47 -4.41 18.01
CA LEU A 200 5.10 -4.45 17.50
C LEU A 200 4.99 -3.67 16.19
N PHE A 201 4.09 -4.13 15.32
CA PHE A 201 3.80 -3.51 14.03
C PHE A 201 2.53 -2.68 14.17
N TYR A 202 2.66 -1.35 14.20
CA TYR A 202 1.52 -0.46 14.41
C TYR A 202 0.89 -0.06 13.08
N ARG A 203 -0.45 -0.09 13.02
CA ARG A 203 -1.22 0.44 11.88
C ARG A 203 -2.62 0.83 12.33
N ASN A 204 -3.00 2.08 12.05
CA ASN A 204 -4.29 2.65 12.43
C ASN A 204 -4.57 2.40 13.92
N LYS A 205 -5.66 1.69 14.22
CA LYS A 205 -6.11 1.39 15.58
C LYS A 205 -5.59 0.09 16.17
N ALA A 206 -4.61 -0.56 15.53
CA ALA A 206 -4.12 -1.86 15.93
C ALA A 206 -2.59 -1.87 16.12
N ALA A 207 -2.15 -2.53 17.19
CA ALA A 207 -0.77 -2.92 17.40
C ALA A 207 -0.66 -4.42 17.13
N TRP A 208 0.19 -4.83 16.19
CA TRP A 208 0.28 -6.22 15.75
C TRP A 208 1.50 -6.91 16.34
N LEU A 209 1.28 -8.03 17.01
CA LEU A 209 2.33 -8.97 17.35
C LEU A 209 2.50 -9.95 16.19
N ILE A 210 3.73 -10.06 15.71
CA ILE A 210 4.11 -10.89 14.57
C ILE A 210 5.06 -11.95 15.07
N ALA A 211 4.72 -13.22 14.85
CA ALA A 211 5.54 -14.36 15.26
C ALA A 211 5.59 -15.42 14.17
N LYS A 212 6.58 -16.31 14.30
CA LYS A 212 6.68 -17.58 13.59
C LYS A 212 6.34 -18.69 14.58
N LEU A 213 5.40 -19.54 14.21
CA LEU A 213 5.13 -20.77 14.94
C LEU A 213 5.88 -21.90 14.24
N HIS A 214 6.92 -22.41 14.91
CA HIS A 214 7.69 -23.54 14.42
C HIS A 214 7.02 -24.83 14.90
N THR A 215 6.56 -25.64 13.96
CA THR A 215 5.97 -26.96 14.21
C THR A 215 6.84 -28.06 13.58
N PRO A 216 6.65 -29.34 13.94
CA PRO A 216 7.32 -30.45 13.27
C PRO A 216 7.07 -30.50 11.75
N GLN A 217 5.93 -29.97 11.28
CA GLN A 217 5.56 -29.94 9.86
C GLN A 217 6.15 -28.75 9.11
N GLY A 218 6.72 -27.77 9.83
CA GLY A 218 7.28 -26.56 9.25
C GLY A 218 6.90 -25.30 10.03
N MET A 219 7.33 -24.16 9.51
CA MET A 219 7.03 -22.86 10.09
C MET A 219 5.76 -22.27 9.47
N VAL A 220 4.87 -21.77 10.31
CA VAL A 220 3.66 -21.04 9.92
C VAL A 220 3.62 -19.66 10.57
N PRO A 221 3.00 -18.64 9.93
CA PRO A 221 2.83 -17.34 10.55
C PRO A 221 1.96 -17.44 11.81
N LEU A 222 2.17 -16.57 12.79
CA LEU A 222 1.24 -16.33 13.88
C LEU A 222 1.10 -14.82 14.08
N LEU A 223 -0.07 -14.27 13.78
CA LEU A 223 -0.34 -12.83 13.86
C LEU A 223 -1.47 -12.57 14.86
N LEU A 224 -1.19 -11.70 15.85
CA LEU A 224 -2.15 -11.30 16.88
C LEU A 224 -2.36 -9.77 16.79
N PRO A 225 -3.48 -9.30 16.23
CA PRO A 225 -3.85 -7.89 16.30
C PRO A 225 -4.38 -7.55 17.70
N ILE A 226 -3.68 -6.63 18.36
CA ILE A 226 -4.06 -6.05 19.64
C ILE A 226 -4.86 -4.78 19.34
N HIS A 227 -6.09 -4.76 19.81
CA HIS A 227 -7.01 -3.63 19.71
C HIS A 227 -7.27 -3.02 21.08
N ARG A 228 -7.90 -1.85 21.08
CA ARG A 228 -8.29 -1.10 22.27
C ARG A 228 -9.80 -0.95 22.29
N SER A 229 -10.44 -1.24 23.42
CA SER A 229 -11.87 -0.99 23.62
C SER A 229 -12.16 0.50 23.73
N ASP A 230 -13.44 0.88 23.71
CA ASP A 230 -13.86 2.27 23.91
C ASP A 230 -13.48 2.77 25.31
N GLU A 231 -13.50 1.89 26.32
CA GLU A 231 -13.05 2.16 27.70
C GLU A 231 -11.51 2.24 27.85
N GLY A 232 -10.78 1.86 26.80
CA GLY A 232 -9.31 1.93 26.78
C GLY A 232 -8.57 0.72 27.28
N GLU A 233 -9.22 -0.44 27.25
CA GLU A 233 -8.63 -1.72 27.63
C GLU A 233 -8.14 -2.49 26.40
N LEU A 234 -7.05 -3.25 26.56
CA LEU A 234 -6.47 -4.06 25.50
C LEU A 234 -7.20 -5.39 25.36
N PHE A 235 -7.38 -5.82 24.11
CA PHE A 235 -7.81 -7.18 23.79
C PHE A 235 -7.19 -7.66 22.48
N ILE A 236 -7.08 -8.97 22.31
CA ILE A 236 -6.69 -9.59 21.04
C ILE A 236 -7.94 -9.95 20.26
N ASP A 237 -8.04 -9.46 19.02
CA ASP A 237 -9.27 -9.62 18.24
C ASP A 237 -9.36 -10.96 17.50
N THR A 238 -8.21 -11.58 17.15
CA THR A 238 -8.12 -12.88 16.46
C THR A 238 -6.72 -13.48 16.57
N CYS A 239 -6.56 -14.73 16.12
CA CYS A 239 -5.26 -15.34 15.79
C CYS A 239 -5.26 -15.76 14.33
N LEU A 240 -4.26 -15.33 13.55
CA LEU A 240 -4.13 -15.68 12.14
C LEU A 240 -2.90 -16.55 11.93
N THR A 241 -3.09 -17.73 11.34
CA THR A 241 -2.05 -18.77 11.24
C THR A 241 -1.75 -19.21 9.82
N THR A 242 -2.37 -18.57 8.81
CA THR A 242 -2.17 -18.93 7.40
C THR A 242 -1.36 -17.89 6.63
N SER A 243 -0.57 -18.34 5.66
CA SER A 243 0.19 -17.44 4.77
C SER A 243 -0.71 -16.56 3.92
N ALA A 244 -1.94 -17.00 3.60
CA ALA A 244 -2.93 -16.19 2.89
C ALA A 244 -3.39 -15.00 3.74
N GLU A 245 -3.76 -15.23 5.00
CA GLU A 245 -4.13 -14.18 5.94
C GLU A 245 -2.97 -13.21 6.19
N ALA A 246 -1.76 -13.73 6.41
CA ALA A 246 -0.56 -12.91 6.53
C ALA A 246 -0.31 -12.05 5.27
N SER A 247 -0.48 -12.62 4.08
CA SER A 247 -0.32 -11.89 2.83
C SER A 247 -1.31 -10.72 2.69
N ILE A 248 -2.54 -10.87 3.21
CA ILE A 248 -3.58 -9.82 3.24
C ILE A 248 -3.27 -8.75 4.30
N VAL A 249 -2.81 -9.16 5.49
CA VAL A 249 -2.40 -8.24 6.57
C VAL A 249 -1.24 -7.36 6.10
N PHE A 250 -0.29 -7.92 5.37
CA PHE A 250 0.83 -7.21 4.73
C PHE A 250 0.52 -6.81 3.28
N GLY A 251 -0.76 -6.68 2.92
CA GLY A 251 -1.21 -6.42 1.55
C GLY A 251 -0.84 -5.03 1.02
N PHE A 252 -0.56 -4.93 -0.29
CA PHE A 252 -0.19 -3.68 -0.96
C PHE A 252 -1.30 -2.60 -0.89
N ALA A 253 -2.57 -3.02 -0.74
CA ALA A 253 -3.69 -2.09 -0.64
C ALA A 253 -3.84 -1.43 0.74
N ARG A 254 -2.96 -1.74 1.70
CA ARG A 254 -3.01 -1.22 3.07
C ARG A 254 -1.94 -0.16 3.29
N SER A 255 -2.19 0.73 4.25
CA SER A 255 -1.16 1.60 4.80
C SER A 255 0.03 0.80 5.31
N TYR A 256 1.21 1.39 5.21
CA TYR A 256 2.45 0.78 5.67
C TYR A 256 2.42 0.56 7.19
N PHE A 257 3.13 -0.44 7.69
CA PHE A 257 3.32 -0.59 9.13
C PHE A 257 4.32 0.44 9.64
N MET A 258 4.05 0.94 10.85
CA MET A 258 5.04 1.62 11.68
C MET A 258 5.68 0.55 12.59
N VAL A 259 6.88 0.10 12.22
CA VAL A 259 7.67 -0.86 13.00
C VAL A 259 9.07 -0.29 13.17
N TYR A 260 9.57 -0.26 14.41
CA TYR A 260 10.88 0.30 14.71
C TYR A 260 11.98 -0.65 14.22
N ALA A 261 12.62 -0.32 13.10
CA ALA A 261 13.58 -1.19 12.43
C ALA A 261 14.93 -0.50 12.20
N PRO A 262 15.88 -0.55 13.16
CA PRO A 262 17.21 0.04 13.01
C PRO A 262 18.02 -0.54 11.83
N LEU A 263 17.77 -1.81 11.50
CA LEU A 263 18.32 -2.52 10.35
C LEU A 263 17.17 -3.17 9.55
N PRO A 264 16.57 -2.44 8.59
CA PRO A 264 15.35 -2.86 7.91
C PRO A 264 15.56 -4.11 7.05
N ALA A 265 16.73 -4.26 6.42
CA ALA A 265 17.03 -5.44 5.60
C ALA A 265 16.98 -6.75 6.39
N ALA A 266 17.46 -6.76 7.64
CA ALA A 266 17.38 -7.94 8.50
C ALA A 266 15.93 -8.28 8.86
N LEU A 267 15.07 -7.27 9.05
CA LEU A 267 13.64 -7.46 9.26
C LEU A 267 12.93 -8.01 8.01
N VAL A 268 13.30 -7.51 6.83
CA VAL A 268 12.79 -8.01 5.55
C VAL A 268 13.13 -9.49 5.35
N GLU A 269 14.38 -9.89 5.60
CA GLU A 269 14.76 -11.30 5.51
C GLU A 269 14.03 -12.17 6.54
N TRP A 270 13.83 -11.69 7.77
CA TRP A 270 13.03 -12.40 8.77
C TRP A 270 11.56 -12.57 8.35
N LEU A 271 10.96 -11.54 7.76
CA LEU A 271 9.57 -11.55 7.26
C LEU A 271 9.40 -12.42 6.01
N ARG A 272 10.46 -12.68 5.24
CA ARG A 272 10.39 -13.44 3.98
C ARG A 272 9.85 -14.85 4.18
N GLU A 273 10.16 -15.48 5.30
CA GLU A 273 9.63 -16.81 5.63
C GLU A 273 8.11 -16.78 5.92
N ILE A 274 7.63 -15.72 6.58
CA ILE A 274 6.20 -15.51 6.92
C ILE A 274 5.40 -15.14 5.66
N LEU A 275 6.05 -14.46 4.71
CA LEU A 275 5.44 -13.86 3.52
C LEU A 275 6.13 -14.35 2.23
N PRO A 276 6.14 -15.67 1.94
CA PRO A 276 6.94 -16.23 0.84
C PRO A 276 6.50 -15.75 -0.55
N GLY A 277 5.25 -15.32 -0.70
CA GLY A 277 4.71 -14.81 -1.97
C GLY A 277 4.97 -13.33 -2.23
N LYS A 278 5.66 -12.60 -1.35
CA LYS A 278 5.96 -11.18 -1.51
C LYS A 278 7.38 -10.97 -2.02
N THR A 279 7.52 -10.04 -2.95
CA THR A 279 8.84 -9.64 -3.44
C THR A 279 9.59 -8.80 -2.40
N THR A 280 10.89 -8.61 -2.60
CA THR A 280 11.71 -7.76 -1.72
C THR A 280 11.16 -6.33 -1.67
N ALA A 281 10.75 -5.79 -2.82
CA ALA A 281 10.11 -4.48 -2.88
C ALA A 281 8.85 -4.41 -2.02
N GLU A 282 7.98 -5.43 -2.10
CA GLU A 282 6.74 -5.49 -1.32
C GLU A 282 7.00 -5.54 0.19
N LEU A 283 8.03 -6.26 0.63
CA LEU A 283 8.41 -6.35 2.04
C LEU A 283 8.91 -5.00 2.57
N TYR A 284 9.76 -4.30 1.82
CA TYR A 284 10.22 -2.95 2.19
C TYR A 284 9.08 -1.94 2.25
N MET A 285 8.15 -2.00 1.29
CA MET A 285 6.96 -1.15 1.33
C MET A 285 6.12 -1.46 2.57
N ALA A 286 5.92 -2.73 2.92
CA ALA A 286 5.11 -3.11 4.07
C ALA A 286 5.64 -2.54 5.39
N ILE A 287 6.96 -2.39 5.56
CA ILE A 287 7.58 -1.78 6.76
C ILE A 287 7.75 -0.25 6.65
N GLY A 288 7.28 0.37 5.56
CA GLY A 288 7.27 1.82 5.35
C GLY A 288 8.48 2.40 4.63
N CYS A 289 9.42 1.58 4.16
CA CYS A 289 10.55 2.01 3.36
C CYS A 289 10.17 2.18 1.87
N GLN A 290 9.11 2.95 1.59
CA GLN A 290 8.49 3.06 0.26
C GLN A 290 9.49 3.46 -0.84
N LYS A 291 10.33 4.47 -0.60
CA LYS A 291 11.26 4.98 -1.62
C LYS A 291 12.31 3.95 -1.99
N HIS A 292 12.78 3.16 -1.03
CA HIS A 292 13.63 2.01 -1.31
C HIS A 292 12.86 0.88 -2.01
N GLY A 293 11.60 0.63 -1.60
CA GLY A 293 10.68 -0.26 -2.30
C GLY A 293 10.51 0.09 -3.78
N LYS A 294 10.55 1.37 -4.16
CA LYS A 294 10.57 1.83 -5.57
C LYS A 294 11.86 1.42 -6.29
N THR A 295 13.03 1.58 -5.66
CA THR A 295 14.31 1.12 -6.21
C THR A 295 14.29 -0.39 -6.47
N GLU A 296 13.86 -1.18 -5.48
CA GLU A 296 13.72 -2.63 -5.62
C GLU A 296 12.67 -3.02 -6.67
N SER A 297 11.55 -2.28 -6.75
CA SER A 297 10.52 -2.52 -7.76
C SER A 297 11.07 -2.32 -9.17
N TYR A 298 11.93 -1.33 -9.37
CA TYR A 298 12.59 -1.09 -10.65
C TYR A 298 13.63 -2.16 -10.97
N ARG A 299 14.38 -2.64 -9.97
CA ARG A 299 15.31 -3.79 -10.11
C ARG A 299 14.57 -5.06 -10.52
N GLU A 300 13.44 -5.36 -9.88
CA GLU A 300 12.57 -6.48 -10.21
C GLU A 300 12.04 -6.39 -11.65
N TYR A 301 11.58 -5.20 -12.06
CA TYR A 301 11.18 -4.92 -13.44
C TYR A 301 12.31 -5.18 -14.45
N LEU A 302 13.51 -4.65 -14.19
CA LEU A 302 14.66 -4.84 -15.08
C LEU A 302 15.11 -6.31 -15.16
N THR A 303 14.94 -7.08 -14.10
CA THR A 303 15.20 -8.52 -14.12
C THR A 303 14.16 -9.24 -14.96
N TYR A 304 12.87 -8.91 -14.80
CA TYR A 304 11.79 -9.48 -15.58
C TYR A 304 11.97 -9.22 -17.08
N ILE A 305 12.20 -7.96 -17.47
CA ILE A 305 12.28 -7.57 -18.89
C ILE A 305 13.51 -8.13 -19.62
N ARG A 306 14.56 -8.52 -18.89
CA ARG A 306 15.75 -9.18 -19.47
C ARG A 306 15.52 -10.66 -19.76
N GLN A 307 14.55 -11.28 -19.07
CA GLN A 307 14.28 -12.71 -19.15
C GLN A 307 13.03 -13.02 -19.99
N ALA A 308 12.04 -12.13 -19.96
CA ALA A 308 10.79 -12.28 -20.68
C ALA A 308 10.96 -11.93 -22.16
N ASP A 309 10.51 -12.80 -23.05
CA ASP A 309 10.32 -12.52 -24.47
C ASP A 309 8.85 -12.11 -24.73
N GLU A 310 8.46 -11.01 -24.10
CA GLU A 310 7.10 -10.48 -24.16
C GLU A 310 7.13 -9.00 -24.55
N GLN A 311 6.06 -8.55 -25.23
CA GLN A 311 5.88 -7.14 -25.57
C GLN A 311 4.84 -6.49 -24.66
N PHE A 312 5.02 -5.19 -24.39
CA PHE A 312 4.02 -4.38 -23.72
C PHE A 312 2.76 -4.31 -24.57
N ILE A 313 1.63 -4.56 -23.92
CA ILE A 313 0.28 -4.53 -24.49
C ILE A 313 -0.62 -3.63 -23.65
N GLU A 314 -1.70 -3.12 -24.25
CA GLU A 314 -2.77 -2.47 -23.50
C GLU A 314 -3.30 -3.45 -22.44
N ALA A 315 -3.56 -2.95 -21.23
CA ALA A 315 -4.04 -3.80 -20.15
C ALA A 315 -5.45 -4.31 -20.48
N PRO A 316 -5.76 -5.60 -20.22
CA PRO A 316 -7.09 -6.15 -20.48
C PRO A 316 -8.14 -5.47 -19.58
N GLY A 317 -9.29 -5.14 -20.17
CA GLY A 317 -10.40 -4.47 -19.47
C GLY A 317 -11.06 -3.41 -20.33
N ILE A 318 -11.90 -2.60 -19.70
CA ILE A 318 -12.53 -1.44 -20.36
C ILE A 318 -11.50 -0.31 -20.41
N ARG A 319 -11.32 0.28 -21.60
CA ARG A 319 -10.38 1.39 -21.81
C ARG A 319 -10.77 2.60 -20.95
N GLY A 320 -9.81 3.12 -20.20
CA GLY A 320 -9.97 4.30 -19.36
C GLY A 320 -10.19 5.58 -20.17
N MET A 321 -11.01 6.48 -19.63
CA MET A 321 -11.27 7.80 -20.22
C MET A 321 -10.19 8.83 -19.86
N VAL A 322 -9.49 8.62 -18.76
CA VAL A 322 -8.48 9.53 -18.20
C VAL A 322 -7.08 8.93 -18.26
N MET A 323 -6.96 7.62 -18.06
CA MET A 323 -5.68 6.90 -18.02
C MET A 323 -5.51 6.01 -19.25
N LEU A 324 -4.30 6.00 -19.83
CA LEU A 324 -3.82 4.94 -20.70
C LEU A 324 -3.08 3.91 -19.83
N VAL A 325 -3.49 2.65 -19.89
CA VAL A 325 -2.97 1.59 -19.04
C VAL A 325 -2.40 0.44 -19.87
N PHE A 326 -1.17 0.05 -19.58
CA PHE A 326 -0.47 -1.05 -20.28
C PHE A 326 0.31 -1.94 -19.33
N THR A 327 0.69 -3.12 -19.78
CA THR A 327 1.39 -4.14 -18.97
C THR A 327 2.17 -5.11 -19.86
N LEU A 328 2.95 -5.98 -19.23
CA LEU A 328 3.50 -7.18 -19.86
C LEU A 328 2.62 -8.38 -19.47
N PRO A 329 2.31 -9.30 -20.40
CA PRO A 329 1.42 -10.44 -20.16
C PRO A 329 1.68 -11.22 -18.86
N GLY A 330 2.92 -11.55 -18.54
CA GLY A 330 3.29 -12.27 -17.32
C GLY A 330 3.68 -11.39 -16.13
N PHE A 331 3.70 -10.06 -16.29
CA PHE A 331 4.12 -9.15 -15.23
C PHE A 331 2.97 -8.81 -14.29
N ASP A 332 3.30 -8.68 -13.00
CA ASP A 332 2.33 -8.49 -11.92
C ASP A 332 2.00 -7.02 -11.65
N ARG A 333 2.41 -6.10 -12.53
CA ARG A 333 2.16 -4.66 -12.41
C ARG A 333 1.65 -4.07 -13.72
N VAL A 334 0.88 -2.98 -13.60
CA VAL A 334 0.42 -2.16 -14.71
C VAL A 334 1.08 -0.79 -14.67
N PHE A 335 1.24 -0.19 -15.84
CA PHE A 335 1.76 1.15 -16.04
C PHE A 335 0.59 2.05 -16.45
N LYS A 336 0.37 3.12 -15.71
CA LYS A 336 -0.73 4.06 -15.92
C LYS A 336 -0.17 5.43 -16.28
N VAL A 337 -0.55 5.95 -17.45
CA VAL A 337 -0.15 7.27 -17.95
C VAL A 337 -1.40 8.13 -18.06
N ILE A 338 -1.36 9.35 -17.53
CA ILE A 338 -2.47 10.30 -17.68
C ILE A 338 -2.54 10.72 -19.15
N LYS A 339 -3.71 10.61 -19.78
CA LYS A 339 -3.92 11.04 -21.19
C LYS A 339 -3.67 12.54 -21.38
N ASP A 340 -3.36 12.96 -22.59
CA ASP A 340 -3.22 14.38 -22.91
C ASP A 340 -4.57 15.08 -23.04
N ARG A 341 -5.57 14.34 -23.53
CA ARG A 341 -6.96 14.80 -23.67
C ARG A 341 -7.89 13.76 -23.07
N PHE A 342 -8.80 14.21 -22.23
CA PHE A 342 -9.82 13.35 -21.62
C PHE A 342 -11.06 13.28 -22.50
N ALA A 343 -11.91 12.28 -22.24
CA ALA A 343 -13.22 12.19 -22.87
C ALA A 343 -14.03 13.48 -22.60
N PRO A 344 -14.89 13.95 -23.53
CA PRO A 344 -15.62 15.22 -23.38
C PRO A 344 -16.45 15.33 -22.10
N GLN A 345 -16.95 14.20 -21.59
CA GLN A 345 -17.72 14.11 -20.35
C GLN A 345 -16.89 14.24 -19.06
N LYS A 346 -15.55 14.25 -19.14
CA LYS A 346 -14.64 14.37 -18.00
C LYS A 346 -14.13 15.81 -17.89
N GLU A 347 -14.84 16.62 -17.12
CA GLU A 347 -14.47 18.02 -16.85
C GLU A 347 -13.44 18.13 -15.72
N MET A 348 -12.23 17.64 -15.96
CA MET A 348 -11.12 17.68 -15.00
C MET A 348 -9.77 17.91 -15.67
N THR A 349 -8.74 18.21 -14.88
CA THR A 349 -7.38 18.48 -15.37
C THR A 349 -6.41 17.37 -15.00
N ALA A 350 -5.31 17.22 -15.75
CA ALA A 350 -4.24 16.29 -15.39
C ALA A 350 -3.63 16.58 -13.99
N ALA A 351 -3.62 17.85 -13.58
CA ALA A 351 -3.18 18.25 -12.24
C ALA A 351 -4.13 17.74 -11.14
N HIS A 352 -5.45 17.76 -11.39
CA HIS A 352 -6.44 17.17 -10.48
C HIS A 352 -6.21 15.66 -10.33
N VAL A 353 -6.03 14.94 -11.44
CA VAL A 353 -5.73 13.49 -11.40
C VAL A 353 -4.46 13.22 -10.58
N ARG A 354 -3.37 13.98 -10.80
CA ARG A 354 -2.15 13.85 -10.01
C ARG A 354 -2.38 14.10 -8.51
N ALA A 355 -3.20 15.09 -8.17
CA ALA A 355 -3.58 15.38 -6.79
C ALA A 355 -4.37 14.23 -6.15
N CYS A 356 -5.27 13.59 -6.88
CA CYS A 356 -6.01 12.41 -6.40
C CYS A 356 -5.07 11.23 -6.11
N TYR A 357 -4.11 10.95 -7.00
CA TYR A 357 -3.11 9.91 -6.76
C TYR A 357 -2.25 10.22 -5.51
N GLN A 358 -1.89 11.48 -5.31
CA GLN A 358 -1.17 11.92 -4.10
C GLN A 358 -2.03 11.79 -2.84
N LEU A 359 -3.31 12.12 -2.92
CA LEU A 359 -4.28 11.95 -1.85
C LEU A 359 -4.33 10.49 -1.41
N VAL A 360 -4.54 9.55 -2.35
CA VAL A 360 -4.56 8.10 -2.05
C VAL A 360 -3.25 7.65 -1.42
N LYS A 361 -2.12 8.21 -1.86
CA LYS A 361 -0.80 7.85 -1.34
C LYS A 361 -0.63 8.20 0.14
N GLU A 362 -1.16 9.35 0.54
CA GLU A 362 -1.08 9.89 1.89
C GLU A 362 -2.25 9.47 2.79
N HIS A 363 -3.31 8.92 2.21
CA HIS A 363 -4.48 8.49 2.94
C HIS A 363 -4.30 7.09 3.54
N ASP A 364 -5.05 6.80 4.61
CA ASP A 364 -5.25 5.42 5.01
C ASP A 364 -6.00 4.67 3.90
N ARG A 365 -5.30 3.73 3.25
CA ARG A 365 -5.86 2.97 2.13
C ARG A 365 -6.83 1.88 2.53
N VAL A 366 -6.94 1.58 3.84
CA VAL A 366 -7.86 0.60 4.45
C VAL A 366 -7.87 -0.82 3.84
N GLY A 367 -6.90 -1.14 2.98
CA GLY A 367 -6.90 -2.41 2.25
C GLY A 367 -7.81 -2.40 1.02
N ARG A 368 -8.26 -1.22 0.57
CA ARG A 368 -9.22 -1.02 -0.53
C ARG A 368 -8.76 -0.05 -1.61
N MET A 369 -7.62 0.62 -1.46
CA MET A 369 -6.98 1.38 -2.54
C MET A 369 -5.59 0.82 -2.79
N ALA A 370 -5.21 0.61 -4.04
CA ALA A 370 -3.91 0.08 -4.39
C ALA A 370 -2.80 1.13 -4.18
N ASP A 371 -1.64 0.69 -3.68
CA ASP A 371 -0.47 1.57 -3.59
C ASP A 371 0.12 1.86 -4.97
N THR A 372 0.51 3.11 -5.20
CA THR A 372 1.05 3.57 -6.48
C THR A 372 2.49 4.06 -6.33
N GLN A 373 3.28 3.84 -7.37
CA GLN A 373 4.64 4.35 -7.46
C GLN A 373 4.74 5.30 -8.65
N GLU A 374 4.98 6.57 -8.36
CA GLU A 374 5.18 7.59 -9.40
C GLU A 374 6.60 7.48 -9.98
N PHE A 375 6.72 7.48 -11.29
CA PHE A 375 7.97 7.53 -12.05
C PHE A 375 7.95 8.70 -13.02
N GLU A 376 9.12 9.32 -13.20
CA GLU A 376 9.35 10.40 -14.15
C GLU A 376 10.42 9.95 -15.15
N ASN A 377 10.27 10.36 -16.41
CA ASN A 377 11.17 10.04 -17.51
C ASN A 377 11.49 8.53 -17.64
N PHE A 378 10.46 7.70 -17.60
CA PHE A 378 10.57 6.24 -17.68
C PHE A 378 10.92 5.80 -19.11
N VAL A 379 12.02 5.06 -19.27
CA VAL A 379 12.55 4.67 -20.58
C VAL A 379 12.10 3.26 -20.95
N LEU A 380 11.57 3.11 -22.17
CA LEU A 380 11.18 1.84 -22.78
C LEU A 380 11.91 1.64 -24.11
N GLU A 381 12.29 0.40 -24.42
CA GLU A 381 12.80 0.05 -25.76
C GLU A 381 11.64 -0.15 -26.73
N LYS A 382 11.70 0.47 -27.91
CA LYS A 382 10.60 0.39 -28.91
C LYS A 382 10.32 -1.05 -29.34
N ARG A 383 11.35 -1.90 -29.42
CA ARG A 383 11.22 -3.33 -29.76
C ARG A 383 10.37 -4.12 -28.77
N GLN A 384 10.30 -3.66 -27.52
CA GLN A 384 9.52 -4.30 -26.45
C GLN A 384 8.08 -3.81 -26.42
N ILE A 385 7.69 -2.84 -27.25
CA ILE A 385 6.33 -2.30 -27.28
C ILE A 385 5.60 -2.92 -28.47
N SER A 386 4.43 -3.51 -28.25
CA SER A 386 3.62 -4.01 -29.36
C SER A 386 3.24 -2.86 -30.29
N PRO A 387 3.18 -3.07 -31.62
CA PRO A 387 2.82 -2.00 -32.57
C PRO A 387 1.51 -1.30 -32.20
N ALA A 388 0.50 -2.08 -31.79
CA ALA A 388 -0.80 -1.55 -31.38
C ALA A 388 -0.71 -0.62 -30.16
N LEU A 389 0.13 -0.95 -29.16
CA LEU A 389 0.33 -0.08 -28.01
C LEU A 389 1.15 1.16 -28.37
N LEU A 390 2.14 1.03 -29.26
CA LEU A 390 2.95 2.16 -29.70
C LEU A 390 2.10 3.21 -30.42
N ASP A 391 1.21 2.77 -31.31
CA ASP A 391 0.25 3.64 -31.99
C ASP A 391 -0.67 4.34 -30.99
N LEU A 392 -1.20 3.58 -30.01
CA LEU A 392 -2.06 4.12 -28.96
C LEU A 392 -1.34 5.16 -28.09
N LEU A 393 -0.07 4.94 -27.75
CA LEU A 393 0.75 5.89 -26.99
C LEU A 393 0.90 7.21 -27.76
N TRP A 394 1.24 7.16 -29.05
CA TRP A 394 1.37 8.37 -29.88
C TRP A 394 0.03 9.07 -30.13
N GLN A 395 -1.08 8.34 -30.12
CA GLN A 395 -2.42 8.91 -30.25
C GLN A 395 -2.86 9.65 -28.98
N GLU A 396 -2.72 9.02 -27.81
CA GLU A 396 -3.40 9.47 -26.58
C GLU A 396 -2.49 10.29 -25.64
N VAL A 397 -1.17 10.11 -25.71
CA VAL A 397 -0.18 10.79 -24.83
C VAL A 397 1.04 11.39 -25.56
N PRO A 398 0.94 11.94 -26.79
CA PRO A 398 2.10 12.43 -27.54
C PRO A 398 2.92 13.50 -26.82
N GLN A 399 2.31 14.38 -26.01
CA GLN A 399 3.00 15.43 -25.26
C GLN A 399 3.86 14.87 -24.12
N LYS A 400 3.60 13.63 -23.70
CA LYS A 400 4.36 12.96 -22.64
C LYS A 400 5.44 12.04 -23.17
N LEU A 401 5.54 11.86 -24.49
CA LEU A 401 6.53 11.00 -25.13
C LEU A 401 7.71 11.82 -25.65
N THR A 402 8.91 11.31 -25.43
CA THR A 402 10.13 11.79 -26.07
C THR A 402 10.74 10.65 -26.88
N ASP A 403 10.94 10.86 -28.18
CA ASP A 403 11.62 9.90 -29.04
C ASP A 403 13.14 9.98 -28.81
N LEU A 404 13.76 8.84 -28.51
CA LEU A 404 15.20 8.69 -28.28
C LEU A 404 15.84 7.71 -29.28
N GLY A 405 15.27 7.56 -30.48
CA GLY A 405 15.73 6.62 -31.50
C GLY A 405 15.11 5.24 -31.30
N ASP A 406 15.88 4.27 -30.82
CA ASP A 406 15.39 2.90 -30.53
C ASP A 406 14.59 2.80 -29.21
N ARG A 407 14.48 3.91 -28.49
CA ARG A 407 13.82 4.01 -27.19
C ARG A 407 12.81 5.16 -27.20
N ILE A 408 11.86 5.09 -26.28
CA ILE A 408 10.98 6.22 -25.93
C ILE A 408 11.10 6.50 -24.44
N ALA A 409 10.99 7.77 -24.06
CA ALA A 409 10.84 8.17 -22.66
C ALA A 409 9.42 8.68 -22.41
N ILE A 410 8.78 8.17 -21.36
CA ILE A 410 7.50 8.64 -20.86
C ILE A 410 7.77 9.59 -19.70
N SER A 411 7.43 10.86 -19.87
CA SER A 411 7.71 11.93 -18.90
C SER A 411 7.14 11.65 -17.51
N HIS A 412 5.96 11.02 -17.42
CA HIS A 412 5.29 10.72 -16.15
C HIS A 412 4.42 9.46 -16.27
N LEU A 413 4.54 8.55 -15.30
CA LEU A 413 3.66 7.39 -15.17
C LEU A 413 3.54 6.91 -13.72
N TYR A 414 2.51 6.11 -13.45
CA TYR A 414 2.39 5.32 -12.22
C TYR A 414 2.58 3.84 -12.51
N ILE A 415 3.29 3.15 -11.62
CA ILE A 415 3.29 1.70 -11.56
C ILE A 415 2.40 1.27 -10.39
N GLU A 416 1.49 0.33 -10.65
CA GLU A 416 0.55 -0.20 -9.67
C GLU A 416 0.46 -1.73 -9.79
N ARG A 417 0.09 -2.42 -8.70
CA ARG A 417 -0.12 -3.88 -8.72
C ARG A 417 -1.25 -4.23 -9.70
N ARG A 418 -0.99 -5.19 -10.59
CA ARG A 418 -1.98 -5.72 -11.52
C ARG A 418 -2.98 -6.60 -10.78
N MET A 419 -4.24 -6.38 -11.09
CA MET A 419 -5.39 -7.13 -10.58
C MET A 419 -6.28 -7.54 -11.76
N VAL A 420 -7.17 -8.50 -11.55
CA VAL A 420 -8.20 -8.82 -12.54
C VAL A 420 -9.33 -7.81 -12.37
N PRO A 421 -9.71 -7.02 -13.39
CA PRO A 421 -10.86 -6.12 -13.30
C PRO A 421 -12.12 -6.87 -12.83
N LEU A 422 -12.85 -6.30 -11.87
CA LEU A 422 -13.98 -6.98 -11.22
C LEU A 422 -15.11 -7.26 -12.22
N ASN A 423 -15.32 -6.40 -13.21
CA ASN A 423 -16.28 -6.68 -14.29
C ASN A 423 -15.95 -7.98 -15.03
N LEU A 424 -14.67 -8.21 -15.36
CA LEU A 424 -14.22 -9.44 -16.01
C LEU A 424 -14.29 -10.65 -15.07
N TRP A 425 -14.02 -10.44 -13.78
CA TRP A 425 -14.13 -11.50 -12.78
C TRP A 425 -15.57 -11.99 -12.62
N LEU A 426 -16.55 -11.08 -12.55
CA LEU A 426 -17.98 -11.38 -12.40
C LEU A 426 -18.57 -12.11 -13.63
N GLU A 427 -17.95 -11.99 -14.80
CA GLU A 427 -18.30 -12.79 -15.98
C GLU A 427 -17.81 -14.24 -15.90
N GLN A 428 -16.79 -14.51 -15.07
CA GLN A 428 -16.11 -15.82 -14.99
C GLN A 428 -16.54 -16.67 -13.80
N VAL A 429 -17.20 -16.09 -12.80
CA VAL A 429 -17.56 -16.77 -11.55
C VAL A 429 -19.06 -16.88 -11.36
N ASP A 430 -19.48 -17.98 -10.74
CA ASP A 430 -20.88 -18.25 -10.36
C ASP A 430 -20.95 -18.79 -8.92
N GLY A 431 -22.18 -18.96 -8.41
CA GLY A 431 -22.45 -19.59 -7.11
C GLY A 431 -21.79 -18.87 -5.93
N GLN A 432 -21.06 -19.63 -5.10
CA GLN A 432 -20.43 -19.07 -3.89
C GLN A 432 -19.34 -18.04 -4.21
N MET A 433 -18.59 -18.23 -5.30
CA MET A 433 -17.54 -17.28 -5.68
C MET A 433 -18.11 -15.94 -6.13
N LEU A 434 -19.27 -15.96 -6.81
CA LEU A 434 -20.00 -14.74 -7.16
C LEU A 434 -20.49 -14.02 -5.90
N ARG A 435 -21.08 -14.77 -4.95
CA ARG A 435 -21.53 -14.22 -3.67
C ARG A 435 -20.39 -13.58 -2.90
N ASP A 436 -19.25 -14.26 -2.78
CA ASP A 436 -18.06 -13.74 -2.10
C ASP A 436 -17.53 -12.46 -2.76
N ALA A 437 -17.55 -12.38 -4.10
CA ALA A 437 -17.11 -11.20 -4.84
C ALA A 437 -18.05 -10.00 -4.63
N VAL A 438 -19.37 -10.21 -4.66
CA VAL A 438 -20.38 -9.17 -4.39
C VAL A 438 -20.28 -8.68 -2.94
N GLU A 439 -20.10 -9.61 -1.99
CA GLU A 439 -19.88 -9.29 -0.57
C GLU A 439 -18.63 -8.41 -0.39
N GLU A 440 -17.50 -8.81 -1.00
CA GLU A 440 -16.25 -8.06 -0.90
C GLU A 440 -16.32 -6.69 -1.59
N TYR A 441 -17.09 -6.56 -2.67
CA TYR A 441 -17.31 -5.29 -3.35
C TYR A 441 -18.09 -4.30 -2.50
N GLY A 442 -19.24 -4.69 -1.93
CA GLY A 442 -19.96 -3.79 -1.03
C GLY A 442 -19.14 -3.47 0.23
N ASN A 443 -18.42 -4.44 0.78
CA ASN A 443 -17.48 -4.21 1.88
C ASN A 443 -16.36 -3.23 1.50
N ALA A 444 -15.89 -3.23 0.25
CA ALA A 444 -14.91 -2.27 -0.23
C ALA A 444 -15.44 -0.84 -0.19
N ILE A 445 -16.66 -0.63 -0.70
CA ILE A 445 -17.32 0.69 -0.68
C ILE A 445 -17.49 1.19 0.75
N ARG A 446 -18.02 0.34 1.65
CA ARG A 446 -18.21 0.69 3.06
C ARG A 446 -16.92 1.13 3.72
N GLN A 447 -15.85 0.39 3.50
CA GLN A 447 -14.56 0.66 4.12
C GLN A 447 -13.90 1.92 3.55
N LEU A 448 -14.04 2.19 2.24
CA LEU A 448 -13.60 3.46 1.64
C LEU A 448 -14.38 4.63 2.23
N ALA A 449 -15.71 4.53 2.25
CA ALA A 449 -16.57 5.58 2.78
C ALA A 449 -16.28 5.84 4.27
N ALA A 450 -16.02 4.77 5.05
CA ALA A 450 -15.66 4.85 6.46
C ALA A 450 -14.28 5.49 6.68
N ALA A 451 -13.41 5.40 5.68
CA ALA A 451 -12.13 6.11 5.63
C ALA A 451 -12.27 7.53 5.06
N ASN A 452 -13.46 8.12 5.03
CA ASN A 452 -13.71 9.44 4.45
C ASN A 452 -13.42 9.53 2.93
N ILE A 453 -13.37 8.42 2.20
CA ILE A 453 -13.16 8.42 0.74
C ILE A 453 -14.46 8.03 0.04
N PHE A 454 -14.98 8.94 -0.77
CA PHE A 454 -16.05 8.63 -1.72
C PHE A 454 -15.42 8.24 -3.08
N PRO A 455 -15.72 7.05 -3.64
CA PRO A 455 -15.05 6.58 -4.85
C PRO A 455 -15.39 7.33 -6.14
N GLY A 456 -16.50 8.08 -6.20
CA GLY A 456 -17.00 8.64 -7.46
C GLY A 456 -17.66 7.55 -8.32
N ASP A 457 -17.07 7.24 -9.49
CA ASP A 457 -17.49 6.15 -10.39
C ASP A 457 -17.30 4.77 -9.72
N MET A 458 -18.37 4.27 -9.11
CA MET A 458 -18.43 2.97 -8.45
C MET A 458 -18.67 1.78 -9.40
N LEU A 459 -18.57 1.94 -10.71
CA LEU A 459 -18.76 0.80 -11.62
C LEU A 459 -17.70 -0.30 -11.40
N PHE A 460 -18.09 -1.57 -11.60
CA PHE A 460 -17.21 -2.73 -11.39
C PHE A 460 -15.89 -2.67 -12.17
N LYS A 461 -15.86 -1.98 -13.32
CA LYS A 461 -14.65 -1.77 -14.14
C LYS A 461 -13.53 -1.00 -13.42
N ASN A 462 -13.84 -0.28 -12.33
CA ASN A 462 -12.89 0.54 -11.56
C ASN A 462 -12.34 -0.18 -10.31
N PHE A 463 -12.77 -1.43 -10.11
CA PHE A 463 -12.34 -2.29 -9.02
C PHE A 463 -11.61 -3.51 -9.55
N GLY A 464 -10.65 -4.00 -8.78
CA GLY A 464 -9.81 -5.14 -9.10
C GLY A 464 -9.90 -6.22 -8.05
N VAL A 465 -9.82 -7.46 -8.51
CA VAL A 465 -9.78 -8.66 -7.68
C VAL A 465 -8.33 -9.13 -7.56
N THR A 466 -7.89 -9.27 -6.32
CA THR A 466 -6.56 -9.80 -5.99
C THR A 466 -6.52 -11.33 -6.05
N ARG A 467 -5.32 -11.92 -5.99
CA ARG A 467 -5.14 -13.38 -5.91
C ARG A 467 -5.89 -14.05 -4.75
N HIS A 468 -6.17 -13.30 -3.67
CA HIS A 468 -6.88 -13.79 -2.48
C HIS A 468 -8.38 -13.43 -2.48
N GLY A 469 -8.94 -13.03 -3.63
CA GLY A 469 -10.36 -12.69 -3.77
C GLY A 469 -10.77 -11.36 -3.13
N ARG A 470 -9.81 -10.54 -2.65
CA ARG A 470 -10.10 -9.20 -2.13
C ARG A 470 -10.42 -8.24 -3.28
N VAL A 471 -11.43 -7.40 -3.10
CA VAL A 471 -11.79 -6.30 -4.00
C VAL A 471 -11.10 -5.00 -3.58
N VAL A 472 -10.44 -4.33 -4.54
CA VAL A 472 -9.62 -3.12 -4.36
C VAL A 472 -9.93 -2.12 -5.46
N PHE A 473 -10.18 -0.87 -5.10
CA PHE A 473 -10.41 0.25 -6.00
C PHE A 473 -9.11 0.78 -6.60
N TYR A 474 -9.12 1.17 -7.87
CA TYR A 474 -7.91 1.59 -8.58
C TYR A 474 -8.08 2.76 -9.58
N ASP A 475 -9.29 3.32 -9.73
CA ASP A 475 -9.51 4.48 -10.60
C ASP A 475 -9.73 5.74 -9.76
N TYR A 476 -8.73 6.62 -9.68
CA TYR A 476 -8.71 7.66 -8.66
C TYR A 476 -9.16 9.04 -9.15
N ASP A 477 -9.52 9.19 -10.42
CA ASP A 477 -9.78 10.50 -11.02
C ASP A 477 -11.04 11.20 -10.49
N GLU A 478 -12.02 10.46 -9.98
CA GLU A 478 -13.26 11.00 -9.39
C GLU A 478 -13.35 10.89 -7.87
N ILE A 479 -12.26 10.54 -7.19
CA ILE A 479 -12.30 10.45 -5.73
C ILE A 479 -12.48 11.84 -5.12
N CYS A 480 -13.28 11.90 -4.07
CA CYS A 480 -13.36 13.07 -3.21
C CYS A 480 -13.54 12.64 -1.76
N TYR A 481 -13.42 13.59 -0.84
CA TYR A 481 -13.71 13.29 0.54
C TYR A 481 -15.22 13.12 0.74
N MET A 482 -15.60 12.15 1.57
CA MET A 482 -16.99 11.98 1.97
C MET A 482 -17.57 13.28 2.52
N THR A 483 -16.80 14.10 3.23
CA THR A 483 -17.25 15.38 3.78
C THR A 483 -17.62 16.45 2.75
N GLU A 484 -17.16 16.32 1.50
CA GLU A 484 -17.39 17.25 0.39
C GLU A 484 -18.65 16.88 -0.42
N VAL A 485 -19.16 15.67 -0.26
CA VAL A 485 -20.32 15.15 -0.99
C VAL A 485 -21.62 15.59 -0.31
N ASN A 486 -22.67 15.86 -1.09
CA ASN A 486 -24.01 16.11 -0.60
C ASN A 486 -24.95 14.92 -0.91
N PHE A 487 -25.15 14.03 0.05
CA PHE A 487 -26.02 12.86 -0.12
C PHE A 487 -27.50 13.21 0.04
N ARG A 488 -28.26 13.09 -1.05
CA ARG A 488 -29.68 13.44 -1.12
C ARG A 488 -30.54 12.20 -1.41
N ASN A 489 -31.80 12.26 -1.00
CA ASN A 489 -32.83 11.33 -1.47
C ASN A 489 -33.39 11.86 -2.79
N ILE A 490 -33.83 10.97 -3.68
CA ILE A 490 -34.56 11.39 -4.88
C ILE A 490 -35.93 11.90 -4.43
N PRO A 491 -36.32 13.15 -4.75
CA PRO A 491 -37.65 13.65 -4.41
C PRO A 491 -38.75 12.80 -5.06
N PRO A 492 -39.85 12.49 -4.35
CA PRO A 492 -40.97 11.79 -4.96
C PRO A 492 -41.56 12.61 -6.10
N PRO A 493 -41.98 11.99 -7.22
CA PRO A 493 -42.55 12.70 -8.36
C PRO A 493 -43.77 13.52 -7.90
N ARG A 494 -43.89 14.76 -8.38
CA ARG A 494 -45.01 15.62 -7.99
C ARG A 494 -46.29 15.21 -8.72
N TYR A 495 -46.13 14.73 -9.95
CA TYR A 495 -47.18 14.26 -10.83
C TYR A 495 -46.71 13.01 -11.60
N PRO A 496 -47.61 12.15 -12.11
CA PRO A 496 -47.22 10.95 -12.86
C PRO A 496 -46.34 11.21 -14.09
N GLU A 497 -46.46 12.39 -14.71
CA GLU A 497 -45.65 12.77 -15.87
C GLU A 497 -44.17 12.97 -15.53
N ASP A 498 -43.85 13.33 -14.28
CA ASP A 498 -42.47 13.49 -13.81
C ASP A 498 -41.70 12.16 -13.86
N GLU A 499 -42.39 11.00 -13.79
CA GLU A 499 -41.76 9.66 -13.92
C GLU A 499 -41.34 9.32 -15.36
N LEU A 500 -41.93 10.01 -16.35
CA LEU A 500 -41.66 9.79 -17.78
C LEU A 500 -40.68 10.81 -18.36
N ALA A 501 -40.22 11.78 -17.55
CA ALA A 501 -39.30 12.82 -17.97
C ALA A 501 -37.89 12.25 -18.23
N SER A 502 -37.26 12.66 -19.33
CA SER A 502 -35.89 12.28 -19.65
C SER A 502 -34.83 13.02 -18.83
N GLU A 503 -35.21 14.15 -18.23
CA GLU A 503 -34.35 14.97 -17.37
C GLU A 503 -34.98 15.10 -15.98
N PRO A 504 -34.17 15.12 -14.89
CA PRO A 504 -34.68 15.34 -13.55
C PRO A 504 -35.44 16.67 -13.46
N TRP A 505 -36.67 16.65 -12.92
CA TRP A 505 -37.47 17.86 -12.69
C TRP A 505 -36.99 18.69 -11.49
N TYR A 506 -36.06 18.14 -10.70
CA TYR A 506 -35.47 18.79 -9.53
C TYR A 506 -34.05 19.28 -9.84
N SER A 507 -33.64 20.36 -9.18
CA SER A 507 -32.29 20.91 -9.34
C SER A 507 -31.24 19.97 -8.74
N VAL A 508 -30.21 19.68 -9.53
CA VAL A 508 -29.02 18.92 -9.14
C VAL A 508 -27.81 19.86 -9.20
N SER A 509 -27.10 19.98 -8.08
CA SER A 509 -25.87 20.77 -7.99
C SER A 509 -24.64 19.86 -8.13
N PRO A 510 -23.48 20.38 -8.57
CA PRO A 510 -22.23 19.63 -8.51
C PRO A 510 -21.95 19.14 -7.08
N GLY A 511 -21.61 17.86 -6.94
CA GLY A 511 -21.38 17.21 -5.64
C GLY A 511 -22.64 16.59 -5.00
N ASP A 512 -23.82 16.78 -5.57
CA ASP A 512 -25.02 16.04 -5.18
C ASP A 512 -24.89 14.57 -5.63
N VAL A 513 -25.14 13.65 -4.68
CA VAL A 513 -25.13 12.21 -4.94
C VAL A 513 -26.44 11.61 -4.46
N PHE A 514 -27.06 10.79 -5.30
CA PHE A 514 -28.31 10.08 -5.03
C PHE A 514 -28.06 8.57 -4.97
N PRO A 515 -27.84 7.99 -3.77
CA PRO A 515 -27.48 6.58 -3.66
C PRO A 515 -28.53 5.59 -4.19
N GLU A 516 -29.77 6.03 -4.31
CA GLU A 516 -30.86 5.25 -4.91
C GLU A 516 -30.60 4.95 -6.39
N GLU A 517 -29.91 5.83 -7.12
CA GLU A 517 -29.56 5.64 -8.53
C GLU A 517 -28.53 4.53 -8.73
N PHE A 518 -27.69 4.24 -7.72
CA PHE A 518 -26.69 3.16 -7.80
C PHE A 518 -27.32 1.80 -8.16
N ARG A 519 -28.59 1.60 -7.79
CA ARG A 519 -29.35 0.39 -8.14
C ARG A 519 -29.37 0.14 -9.65
N HIS A 520 -29.49 1.20 -10.47
CA HIS A 520 -29.61 1.05 -11.92
C HIS A 520 -28.38 0.38 -12.54
N TRP A 521 -27.18 0.71 -12.05
CA TRP A 521 -25.93 0.16 -12.60
C TRP A 521 -25.44 -1.07 -11.84
N LEU A 522 -25.59 -1.11 -10.51
CA LEU A 522 -25.08 -2.21 -9.67
C LEU A 522 -25.99 -3.45 -9.69
N CYS A 523 -27.29 -3.26 -9.93
CA CYS A 523 -28.28 -4.35 -9.91
C CYS A 523 -28.82 -4.70 -11.31
N ALA A 524 -28.13 -4.25 -12.38
CA ALA A 524 -28.55 -4.51 -13.76
C ALA A 524 -28.49 -6.00 -14.14
N ASP A 525 -27.47 -6.73 -13.67
CA ASP A 525 -27.35 -8.18 -13.86
C ASP A 525 -28.25 -8.90 -12.84
N ALA A 526 -29.18 -9.73 -13.32
CA ALA A 526 -30.10 -10.53 -12.51
C ALA A 526 -29.40 -11.52 -11.56
N ARG A 527 -28.14 -11.87 -11.81
CA ARG A 527 -27.31 -12.68 -10.91
C ARG A 527 -26.71 -11.88 -9.76
N ILE A 528 -26.49 -10.58 -9.96
CA ILE A 528 -25.78 -9.70 -9.01
C ILE A 528 -26.76 -8.89 -8.15
N GLY A 529 -27.80 -8.31 -8.78
CA GLY A 529 -28.75 -7.43 -8.10
C GLY A 529 -29.35 -8.02 -6.83
N PRO A 530 -29.89 -9.26 -6.86
CA PRO A 530 -30.44 -9.88 -5.66
C PRO A 530 -29.42 -10.05 -4.52
N LEU A 531 -28.18 -10.42 -4.84
CA LEU A 531 -27.10 -10.59 -3.85
C LEU A 531 -26.68 -9.24 -3.25
N PHE A 532 -26.61 -8.20 -4.08
CA PHE A 532 -26.26 -6.86 -3.62
C PHE A 532 -27.35 -6.28 -2.72
N GLU A 533 -28.62 -6.47 -3.07
CA GLU A 533 -29.74 -6.05 -2.21
C GLU A 533 -29.79 -6.84 -0.90
N GLU A 534 -29.53 -8.15 -0.94
CA GLU A 534 -29.49 -8.98 0.26
C GLU A 534 -28.43 -8.51 1.27
N MET A 535 -27.22 -8.19 0.79
CA MET A 535 -26.06 -7.92 1.67
C MET A 535 -25.77 -6.43 1.88
N HIS A 536 -26.21 -5.57 0.98
CA HIS A 536 -25.75 -4.18 0.86
C HIS A 536 -26.86 -3.17 0.51
N ALA A 537 -28.13 -3.47 0.80
CA ALA A 537 -29.26 -2.56 0.56
C ALA A 537 -29.11 -1.16 1.18
N ASP A 538 -28.37 -1.03 2.27
CA ASP A 538 -28.08 0.25 2.90
C ASP A 538 -27.12 1.14 2.09
N LEU A 539 -26.26 0.59 1.23
CA LEU A 539 -25.48 1.40 0.27
C LEU A 539 -26.38 2.15 -0.72
N LEU A 540 -27.63 1.71 -0.90
CA LEU A 540 -28.64 2.35 -1.74
C LEU A 540 -29.46 3.41 -0.99
N ARG A 541 -29.19 3.66 0.30
CA ARG A 541 -29.94 4.60 1.15
C ARG A 541 -29.05 5.78 1.51
N ALA A 542 -29.47 6.99 1.16
CA ALA A 542 -28.68 8.19 1.49
C ALA A 542 -28.49 8.40 3.00
N GLU A 543 -29.42 7.91 3.83
CA GLU A 543 -29.32 7.96 5.29
C GLU A 543 -28.07 7.25 5.83
N TYR A 544 -27.68 6.11 5.23
CA TYR A 544 -26.46 5.39 5.59
C TYR A 544 -25.22 6.29 5.38
N TRP A 545 -25.11 6.89 4.20
CA TRP A 545 -24.01 7.76 3.83
C TRP A 545 -23.95 9.04 4.68
N ARG A 546 -25.10 9.66 4.96
CA ARG A 546 -25.19 10.81 5.88
C ARG A 546 -24.78 10.42 7.30
N GLY A 547 -25.22 9.25 7.79
CA GLY A 547 -24.81 8.75 9.11
C GLY A 547 -23.29 8.58 9.22
N LEU A 548 -22.66 8.09 8.16
CA LEU A 548 -21.21 7.96 8.09
C LEU A 548 -20.50 9.30 8.03
N GLN A 549 -21.00 10.26 7.23
CA GLN A 549 -20.49 11.63 7.22
C GLN A 549 -20.55 12.29 8.59
N THR A 550 -21.66 12.12 9.33
CA THR A 550 -21.80 12.68 10.68
C THR A 550 -20.71 12.12 11.61
N ARG A 551 -20.52 10.80 11.63
CA ARG A 551 -19.47 10.15 12.43
C ARG A 551 -18.07 10.67 12.07
N ILE A 552 -17.78 10.84 10.79
CA ILE A 552 -16.50 11.39 10.32
C ILE A 552 -16.32 12.85 10.76
N ARG A 553 -17.36 13.68 10.64
CA ARG A 553 -17.34 15.10 11.09
C ARG A 553 -17.19 15.22 12.61
N ASP A 554 -17.73 14.26 13.35
CA ASP A 554 -17.56 14.14 14.80
C ASP A 554 -16.15 13.64 15.18
N GLY A 555 -15.28 13.38 14.20
CA GLY A 555 -13.91 12.95 14.40
C GLY A 555 -13.75 11.46 14.71
N HIS A 556 -14.81 10.66 14.55
CA HIS A 556 -14.73 9.21 14.72
C HIS A 556 -13.95 8.59 13.55
N VAL A 557 -12.99 7.74 13.88
CA VAL A 557 -12.28 6.89 12.91
C VAL A 557 -12.88 5.49 13.03
N GLU A 558 -13.28 4.86 11.93
CA GLU A 558 -13.87 3.51 11.97
C GLU A 558 -12.82 2.40 12.15
N ASP A 559 -13.26 1.25 12.67
CA ASP A 559 -12.41 0.06 12.76
C ASP A 559 -12.34 -0.66 11.42
N VAL A 560 -11.10 -0.97 11.00
CA VAL A 560 -10.85 -1.71 9.76
C VAL A 560 -10.07 -2.98 10.06
N PHE A 561 -10.74 -4.11 9.92
CA PHE A 561 -10.15 -5.43 10.15
C PHE A 561 -9.46 -5.95 8.89
N ALA A 562 -8.27 -6.52 9.08
CA ALA A 562 -7.46 -7.02 7.98
C ALA A 562 -7.75 -8.48 7.57
N TYR A 563 -8.88 -9.00 8.04
CA TYR A 563 -9.29 -10.39 7.98
C TYR A 563 -10.83 -10.46 8.00
N ARG A 564 -11.39 -11.63 7.72
CA ARG A 564 -12.84 -11.82 7.62
C ARG A 564 -13.50 -11.67 8.99
N LYS A 565 -14.70 -11.08 9.03
CA LYS A 565 -15.46 -10.86 10.28
C LYS A 565 -15.67 -12.15 11.08
N ARG A 566 -15.83 -13.29 10.41
CA ARG A 566 -15.99 -14.62 11.03
C ARG A 566 -14.75 -15.14 11.79
N GLN A 567 -13.57 -14.58 11.55
CA GLN A 567 -12.35 -14.97 12.30
C GLN A 567 -12.24 -14.26 13.64
N ARG A 568 -12.99 -13.17 13.85
CA ARG A 568 -12.96 -12.42 15.10
C ARG A 568 -13.36 -13.35 16.25
N PHE A 569 -12.61 -13.35 17.34
CA PHE A 569 -12.90 -14.19 18.49
C PHE A 569 -14.29 -13.93 19.05
N CYS A 570 -14.74 -12.67 19.05
CA CYS A 570 -16.09 -12.26 19.46
C CYS A 570 -17.23 -12.72 18.52
N VAL A 571 -16.92 -13.40 17.43
CA VAL A 571 -17.89 -14.00 16.49
C VAL A 571 -17.74 -15.52 16.45
N LYS A 572 -16.49 -16.00 16.48
CA LYS A 572 -16.18 -17.43 16.38
C LYS A 572 -16.44 -18.19 17.69
N TYR A 573 -16.16 -17.55 18.83
CA TYR A 573 -16.23 -18.16 20.16
C TYR A 573 -17.27 -17.50 21.08
N SER A 574 -18.14 -16.69 20.50
CA SER A 574 -19.29 -16.04 21.16
C SER A 574 -20.52 -16.92 21.21
#